data_AF-A0A094HP94-F1
#
_entry.id   AF-A0A094HP94-F1
#
_cell.length_a   1.000
_cell.length_b   1.000
_cell.length_c   1.000
_cell.angle_alpha   90.00
_cell.angle_beta   90.00
_cell.angle_gamma   90.00
#
_symmetry.space_group_name_H-M   'P 1'
#
loop_
_entity.id
_entity.type
_entity.pdbx_description
1 polymer ?
#
loop_
_entity_poly.entity_id
_entity_poly.type
_entity_poly.pdbx_seq_one_letter_code
_entity_poly.pdbx_strand_id
1 'polypeptide(L)'
;MRPRGNREDIKDLEDLAQTATSHIDGRFINSFNYTSAPDAEFLGTPLTMPASDTYSQFRFRVELNAPTAMMRQADDIRVKYLNINQAYSMSIVDTAPELAATLYRTSVRISLDDQQRQNPETFWHLWMKGSGAEGLYQRENNLQAVELVQKPFQGLLEKAFFDGFSVIWTLGTNGCAECNIAVRFNFLPTDFGHYIGAECVPVRLYAETEILNTGQNEISYCK
;
A
#
# COMPACT_ATOMS: atom_id res chain seq x y z
N MET A 1 13.83 44.72 -23.00
CA MET A 1 14.63 44.06 -21.94
C MET A 1 13.76 42.99 -21.29
N ARG A 2 14.08 41.71 -21.46
CA ARG A 2 13.49 40.59 -20.72
C ARG A 2 14.56 40.06 -19.76
N PRO A 3 14.26 39.71 -18.50
CA PRO A 3 15.26 39.13 -17.62
C PRO A 3 15.45 37.66 -17.97
N ARG A 4 16.72 37.24 -18.09
CA ARG A 4 17.15 35.84 -18.08
C ARG A 4 17.35 35.45 -16.62
N GLY A 5 16.62 34.45 -16.16
CA GLY A 5 16.86 33.76 -14.90
C GLY A 5 16.48 32.29 -15.07
N ASN A 6 17.17 31.42 -14.33
CA ASN A 6 16.77 30.05 -14.01
C ASN A 6 17.22 28.96 -15.00
N ARG A 7 18.53 28.73 -15.11
CA ARG A 7 19.06 27.42 -15.53
C ARG A 7 20.17 26.87 -14.62
N GLU A 8 20.71 27.70 -13.73
CA GLU A 8 21.75 27.28 -12.77
C GLU A 8 21.11 26.77 -11.46
N ASP A 9 19.98 27.33 -11.01
CA ASP A 9 19.32 26.92 -9.75
C ASP A 9 18.70 25.50 -9.78
N ILE A 10 18.40 24.94 -10.96
CA ILE A 10 17.83 23.59 -11.08
C ILE A 10 18.92 22.52 -10.94
N LYS A 11 20.14 22.79 -11.41
CA LYS A 11 21.27 21.87 -11.28
C LYS A 11 21.76 21.77 -9.84
N ASP A 12 21.74 22.90 -9.12
CA ASP A 12 22.12 22.92 -7.71
C ASP A 12 21.11 22.14 -6.83
N LEU A 13 19.84 22.05 -7.23
CA LEU A 13 18.83 21.20 -6.57
C LEU A 13 18.99 19.71 -6.92
N GLU A 14 19.37 19.38 -8.15
CA GLU A 14 19.67 18.00 -8.56
C GLU A 14 20.95 17.46 -7.89
N ASP A 15 22.01 18.28 -7.80
CA ASP A 15 23.27 17.90 -7.13
C ASP A 15 23.11 17.78 -5.61
N LEU A 16 22.22 18.57 -4.99
CA LEU A 16 21.87 18.41 -3.57
C LEU A 16 21.07 17.12 -3.32
N ALA A 17 20.22 16.71 -4.27
CA ALA A 17 19.49 15.45 -4.21
C ALA A 17 20.40 14.22 -4.39
N GLN A 18 21.44 14.33 -5.24
CA GLN A 18 22.45 13.28 -5.41
C GLN A 18 23.41 13.16 -4.22
N THR A 19 23.74 14.27 -3.55
CA THR A 19 24.67 14.26 -2.41
C THR A 19 24.02 13.68 -1.15
N ALA A 20 22.70 13.90 -0.97
CA ALA A 20 21.92 13.36 0.14
C ALA A 20 21.66 11.85 0.06
N THR A 21 21.81 11.24 -1.12
CA THR A 21 21.59 9.79 -1.33
C THR A 21 22.70 8.91 -0.76
N SER A 22 23.82 9.49 -0.32
CA SER A 22 25.03 8.75 0.06
C SER A 22 25.07 8.23 1.50
N HIS A 23 24.11 8.61 2.37
CA HIS A 23 24.21 8.33 3.81
C HIS A 23 22.98 7.65 4.45
N ILE A 24 22.17 6.96 3.64
CA ILE A 24 21.02 6.19 4.11
C ILE A 24 21.37 4.69 3.98
N ASP A 25 21.39 3.98 5.11
CA ASP A 25 21.83 2.60 5.24
C ASP A 25 21.16 1.67 4.20
N GLY A 26 21.96 0.94 3.42
CA GLY A 26 21.53 0.07 2.33
C GLY A 26 20.60 -1.08 2.74
N ARG A 27 20.34 -1.26 4.04
CA ARG A 27 19.28 -2.15 4.56
C ARG A 27 17.87 -1.65 4.28
N PHE A 28 17.67 -0.34 4.13
CA PHE A 28 16.36 0.28 3.86
C PHE A 28 15.89 0.06 2.41
N ILE A 29 16.81 0.21 1.45
CA ILE A 29 16.53 0.03 0.01
C ILE A 29 16.08 -1.40 -0.29
N ASN A 30 16.68 -2.40 0.39
CA ASN A 30 16.33 -3.82 0.22
C ASN A 30 14.96 -4.22 0.79
N SER A 31 14.20 -3.31 1.42
CA SER A 31 12.85 -3.59 1.94
C SER A 31 11.73 -3.32 0.92
N PHE A 32 12.05 -2.63 -0.18
CA PHE A 32 11.13 -2.27 -1.26
C PHE A 32 11.27 -3.22 -2.45
N ASN A 33 10.99 -4.51 -2.25
CA ASN A 33 10.80 -5.42 -3.38
C ASN A 33 9.41 -5.20 -3.98
N TYR A 34 9.30 -4.26 -4.91
CA TYR A 34 8.13 -4.11 -5.76
C TYR A 34 8.28 -5.04 -6.96
N THR A 35 7.59 -6.19 -6.94
CA THR A 35 7.39 -6.96 -8.17
C THR A 35 6.36 -6.20 -9.01
N SER A 36 6.76 -5.75 -10.20
CA SER A 36 5.83 -5.16 -11.16
C SER A 36 4.74 -6.17 -11.49
N ALA A 37 3.47 -5.83 -11.21
CA ALA A 37 2.35 -6.55 -11.77
C ALA A 37 2.35 -6.37 -13.30
N PRO A 38 2.00 -7.39 -14.09
CA PRO A 38 1.97 -7.26 -15.54
C PRO A 38 0.87 -6.28 -15.98
N ASP A 39 1.24 -5.35 -16.86
CA ASP A 39 0.33 -4.41 -17.50
C ASP A 39 -0.67 -5.19 -18.36
N ALA A 40 -1.96 -5.08 -18.06
CA ALA A 40 -3.02 -5.58 -18.93
C ALA A 40 -3.19 -4.63 -20.12
N GLU A 41 -2.46 -4.90 -21.21
CA GLU A 41 -2.63 -4.17 -22.47
C GLU A 41 -4.01 -4.44 -23.08
N PHE A 42 -4.81 -3.37 -23.22
CA PHE A 42 -6.14 -3.41 -23.80
C PHE A 42 -6.06 -3.12 -25.31
N LEU A 43 -6.03 -4.18 -26.14
CA LEU A 43 -6.25 -4.07 -27.58
C LEU A 43 -7.63 -4.63 -27.94
N GLY A 44 -8.52 -3.74 -28.39
CA GLY A 44 -9.91 -4.07 -28.69
C GLY A 44 -10.11 -4.81 -30.01
N THR A 45 -11.09 -5.71 -30.03
CA THR A 45 -12.00 -5.95 -31.15
C THR A 45 -13.35 -6.42 -30.59
N PRO A 46 -14.50 -5.93 -31.10
CA PRO A 46 -15.80 -6.44 -30.69
C PRO A 46 -16.16 -7.64 -31.57
N LEU A 47 -16.74 -8.70 -30.98
CA LEU A 47 -17.93 -9.41 -31.46
C LEU A 47 -18.15 -10.71 -30.68
N THR A 48 -19.40 -10.89 -30.26
CA THR A 48 -20.07 -12.16 -29.86
C THR A 48 -19.69 -12.73 -28.49
N MET A 49 -20.58 -12.52 -27.51
CA MET A 49 -20.56 -13.17 -26.19
C MET A 49 -20.84 -14.68 -26.33
N PRO A 50 -19.97 -15.55 -25.82
CA PRO A 50 -20.42 -16.73 -25.10
C PRO A 50 -20.59 -16.33 -23.62
N ALA A 51 -21.82 -16.46 -23.12
CA ALA A 51 -22.10 -16.38 -21.69
C ALA A 51 -21.42 -17.56 -20.97
N SER A 52 -20.20 -17.31 -20.53
CA SER A 52 -19.53 -17.99 -19.42
C SER A 52 -18.67 -16.93 -18.75
N ASP A 53 -19.30 -16.11 -17.92
CA ASP A 53 -18.61 -15.27 -16.94
C ASP A 53 -17.93 -16.18 -15.92
N THR A 54 -16.85 -16.84 -16.31
CA THR A 54 -15.84 -17.32 -15.37
C THR A 54 -15.00 -16.13 -14.94
N TYR A 55 -15.63 -15.13 -14.32
CA TYR A 55 -14.90 -14.31 -13.37
C TYR A 55 -14.50 -15.27 -12.26
N SER A 56 -13.22 -15.64 -12.22
CA SER A 56 -12.65 -16.37 -11.10
C SER A 56 -13.02 -15.60 -9.83
N GLN A 57 -13.96 -16.12 -9.06
CA GLN A 57 -14.37 -15.51 -7.80
C GLN A 57 -13.16 -15.49 -6.88
N PHE A 58 -12.71 -14.30 -6.46
CA PHE A 58 -11.62 -14.16 -5.49
C PHE A 58 -11.95 -14.99 -4.24
N ARG A 59 -11.02 -15.85 -3.84
CA ARG A 59 -11.15 -16.67 -2.63
C ARG A 59 -11.06 -15.81 -1.37
N PHE A 60 -10.18 -14.82 -1.39
CA PHE A 60 -10.00 -13.92 -0.27
C PHE A 60 -10.84 -12.66 -0.45
N ARG A 61 -11.73 -12.42 0.52
CA ARG A 61 -12.47 -11.17 0.62
C ARG A 61 -11.79 -10.27 1.63
N VAL A 62 -11.24 -9.16 1.14
CA VAL A 62 -10.62 -8.12 1.96
C VAL A 62 -11.51 -6.88 1.97
N GLU A 63 -11.84 -6.39 3.17
CA GLU A 63 -12.66 -5.20 3.33
C GLU A 63 -12.06 -4.24 4.36
N LEU A 64 -11.84 -2.99 3.95
CA LEU A 64 -11.47 -1.90 4.85
C LEU A 64 -12.74 -1.18 5.34
N ASN A 65 -13.00 -1.28 6.63
CA ASN A 65 -14.16 -0.69 7.30
C ASN A 65 -13.94 0.81 7.52
N ALA A 66 -14.17 1.58 6.46
CA ALA A 66 -14.11 3.03 6.43
C ALA A 66 -15.22 3.59 5.52
N PRO A 67 -15.66 4.84 5.73
CA PRO A 67 -16.61 5.50 4.86
C PRO A 67 -16.14 5.50 3.40
N THR A 68 -16.97 4.96 2.51
CA THR A 68 -16.70 4.94 1.07
C THR A 68 -17.29 6.19 0.43
N ALA A 69 -16.55 6.85 -0.46
CA ALA A 69 -17.06 7.98 -1.21
C ALA A 69 -18.31 7.57 -2.01
N MET A 70 -19.29 8.45 -2.06
CA MET A 70 -20.50 8.22 -2.85
C MET A 70 -20.13 8.23 -4.34
N MET A 71 -20.35 7.11 -5.04
CA MET A 71 -20.15 7.04 -6.48
C MET A 71 -21.18 7.95 -7.17
N ARG A 72 -20.69 8.89 -7.98
CA ARG A 72 -21.57 9.84 -8.67
C ARG A 72 -22.02 9.33 -10.04
N GLN A 73 -21.22 8.47 -10.66
CA GLN A 73 -21.46 7.88 -11.98
C GLN A 73 -21.03 6.41 -12.00
N ALA A 74 -21.55 5.62 -12.94
CA ALA A 74 -21.30 4.18 -13.01
C ALA A 74 -19.82 3.82 -13.25
N ASP A 75 -19.06 4.73 -13.88
CA ASP A 75 -17.65 4.56 -14.20
C ASP A 75 -16.71 5.20 -13.16
N ASP A 76 -17.25 5.75 -12.07
CA ASP A 76 -16.47 6.39 -11.03
C ASP A 76 -15.75 5.34 -10.16
N ILE A 77 -14.45 5.54 -9.95
CA ILE A 77 -13.66 4.59 -9.17
C ILE A 77 -14.01 4.77 -7.69
N ARG A 78 -14.33 3.67 -7.00
CA ARG A 78 -14.56 3.71 -5.54
C ARG A 78 -13.27 4.11 -4.82
N VAL A 79 -13.32 5.24 -4.12
CA VAL A 79 -12.24 5.76 -3.26
C VAL A 79 -12.71 5.78 -1.81
N LYS A 80 -11.82 5.45 -0.87
CA LYS A 80 -12.06 5.63 0.57
C LYS A 80 -11.28 6.85 1.07
N TYR A 81 -11.96 7.73 1.80
CA TYR A 81 -11.31 8.86 2.48
C TYR A 81 -11.01 8.49 3.92
N LEU A 82 -9.73 8.48 4.26
CA LEU A 82 -9.24 8.14 5.58
C LEU A 82 -8.70 9.38 6.27
N ASN A 83 -8.93 9.46 7.57
CA ASN A 83 -8.32 10.46 8.43
C ASN A 83 -6.94 9.96 8.85
N ILE A 84 -5.95 10.85 8.77
CA ILE A 84 -4.59 10.57 9.25
C ILE A 84 -4.61 10.18 10.74
N ASN A 85 -3.73 9.27 11.13
CA ASN A 85 -3.56 8.76 12.50
C ASN A 85 -4.80 8.07 13.10
N GLN A 86 -5.89 7.93 12.34
CA GLN A 86 -7.06 7.17 12.75
C GLN A 86 -6.89 5.69 12.42
N ALA A 87 -7.29 4.84 13.37
CA ALA A 87 -7.30 3.39 13.17
C ALA A 87 -8.61 2.96 12.49
N TYR A 88 -8.47 2.15 11.45
CA TYR A 88 -9.56 1.52 10.72
C TYR A 88 -9.49 0.00 10.86
N SER A 89 -10.64 -0.66 10.97
CA SER A 89 -10.70 -2.12 10.98
C SER A 89 -10.63 -2.65 9.54
N MET A 90 -9.88 -3.71 9.32
CA MET A 90 -9.83 -4.45 8.07
C MET A 90 -10.13 -5.92 8.36
N SER A 91 -11.07 -6.49 7.61
CA SER A 91 -11.42 -7.91 7.67
C SER A 91 -10.90 -8.64 6.43
N ILE A 92 -10.27 -9.79 6.65
CA ILE A 92 -9.81 -10.71 5.62
C ILE A 92 -10.52 -12.03 5.87
N VAL A 93 -11.26 -12.53 4.87
CA VAL A 93 -12.04 -13.76 4.98
C VAL A 93 -11.67 -14.68 3.82
N ASP A 94 -11.24 -15.91 4.12
CA ASP A 94 -11.17 -16.99 3.14
C ASP A 94 -12.57 -17.58 2.95
N THR A 95 -13.13 -17.48 1.73
CA THR A 95 -14.48 -17.96 1.42
C THR A 95 -14.53 -19.44 1.06
N ALA A 96 -13.38 -20.09 0.89
CA ALA A 96 -13.27 -21.51 0.60
C ALA A 96 -12.16 -22.16 1.45
N PRO A 97 -12.27 -22.12 2.80
CA PRO A 97 -11.22 -22.63 3.66
C PRO A 97 -11.14 -24.15 3.61
N GLU A 98 -9.91 -24.65 3.57
CA GLU A 98 -9.64 -26.08 3.71
C GLU A 98 -9.65 -26.43 5.20
N LEU A 99 -10.33 -27.52 5.57
CA LEU A 99 -10.50 -27.97 6.96
C LEU A 99 -9.19 -28.41 7.65
N ALA A 100 -8.08 -28.45 6.93
CA ALA A 100 -6.77 -28.69 7.51
C ALA A 100 -6.29 -27.49 8.34
N ALA A 101 -5.23 -27.68 9.13
CA ALA A 101 -4.55 -26.59 9.85
C ALA A 101 -3.89 -25.62 8.84
N THR A 102 -4.72 -24.77 8.25
CA THR A 102 -4.32 -23.80 7.24
C THR A 102 -3.77 -22.56 7.94
N LEU A 103 -2.53 -22.21 7.59
CA LEU A 103 -1.89 -20.97 8.01
C LEU A 103 -1.90 -20.01 6.83
N TYR A 104 -2.26 -18.78 7.11
CA TYR A 104 -2.33 -17.70 6.15
C TYR A 104 -1.32 -16.63 6.52
N ARG A 105 -0.76 -15.97 5.51
CA ARG A 105 0.00 -14.75 5.65
C ARG A 105 -0.70 -13.66 4.88
N THR A 106 -1.02 -12.55 5.54
CA THR A 106 -1.55 -11.36 4.87
C THR A 106 -0.56 -10.23 5.02
N SER A 107 -0.07 -9.72 3.89
CA SER A 107 0.78 -8.53 3.78
C SER A 107 -0.06 -7.33 3.39
N VAL A 108 -0.08 -6.29 4.24
CA VAL A 108 -0.80 -5.03 4.01
C VAL A 108 0.23 -3.93 3.78
N ARG A 109 0.16 -3.25 2.63
CA ARG A 109 1.09 -2.17 2.25
C ARG A 109 0.38 -1.03 1.53
N ILE A 110 1.07 0.10 1.37
CA ILE A 110 0.67 1.17 0.45
C ILE A 110 1.53 1.12 -0.80
N SER A 111 0.88 1.14 -1.96
CA SER A 111 1.51 1.28 -3.27
C SER A 111 1.18 2.65 -3.87
N LEU A 112 2.18 3.29 -4.48
CA LEU A 112 1.98 4.50 -5.26
C LEU A 112 1.41 4.16 -6.65
N ASP A 113 0.67 5.08 -7.24
CA ASP A 113 0.08 4.91 -8.57
C ASP A 113 1.08 5.18 -9.72
N ASP A 114 0.76 4.65 -10.91
CA ASP A 114 1.36 4.91 -12.22
C ASP A 114 2.90 5.09 -12.23
N GLN A 115 3.38 6.26 -12.65
CA GLN A 115 4.80 6.55 -12.88
C GLN A 115 5.60 6.59 -11.58
N GLN A 116 4.96 6.98 -10.47
CA GLN A 116 5.56 7.08 -9.15
C GLN A 116 5.90 5.70 -8.57
N ARG A 117 5.24 4.63 -9.04
CA ARG A 117 5.56 3.24 -8.69
C ARG A 117 6.95 2.79 -9.17
N GLN A 118 7.55 3.47 -10.15
CA GLN A 118 8.88 3.09 -10.64
C GLN A 118 9.99 3.42 -9.62
N ASN A 119 9.81 4.50 -8.84
CA ASN A 119 10.77 4.98 -7.85
C ASN A 119 10.08 5.33 -6.51
N PRO A 120 9.41 4.37 -5.85
CA PRO A 120 8.59 4.63 -4.68
C PRO A 120 9.43 5.05 -3.45
N GLU A 121 10.68 4.60 -3.38
CA GLU A 121 11.63 4.96 -2.34
C GLU A 121 11.88 6.47 -2.27
N THR A 122 11.90 7.15 -3.42
CA THR A 122 12.09 8.60 -3.50
C THR A 122 10.94 9.35 -2.82
N PHE A 123 9.70 8.93 -3.06
CA PHE A 123 8.51 9.54 -2.47
C PHE A 123 8.40 9.28 -0.97
N TRP A 124 8.67 8.05 -0.54
CA TRP A 124 8.73 7.73 0.89
C TRP A 124 9.83 8.52 1.61
N HIS A 125 10.97 8.77 0.96
CA HIS A 125 12.02 9.62 1.50
C HIS A 125 11.59 11.09 1.64
N LEU A 126 10.90 11.65 0.64
CA LEU A 126 10.32 13.00 0.71
C LEU A 126 9.38 13.15 1.89
N TRP A 127 8.47 12.18 2.08
CA TRP A 127 7.55 12.17 3.22
C TRP A 127 8.31 12.17 4.56
N MET A 128 9.33 11.32 4.72
CA MET A 128 10.10 11.23 5.97
C MET A 128 10.78 12.54 6.33
N LYS A 129 11.38 13.19 5.32
CA LYS A 129 12.05 14.49 5.47
C LYS A 129 11.04 15.59 5.82
N GLY A 130 9.90 15.64 5.13
CA GLY A 130 8.85 16.63 5.35
C GLY A 130 8.16 16.50 6.72
N SER A 131 8.02 15.26 7.20
CA SER A 131 7.35 14.96 8.47
C SER A 131 8.24 15.13 9.70
N GLY A 132 9.53 15.45 9.52
CA GLY A 132 10.52 15.44 10.61
C GLY A 132 10.80 14.02 11.16
N ALA A 133 10.32 13.00 10.46
CA ALA A 133 10.45 11.59 10.84
C ALA A 133 11.88 11.07 10.64
N GLU A 134 12.68 11.71 9.79
CA GLU A 134 14.08 11.32 9.53
C GLU A 134 14.91 11.22 10.82
N GLY A 135 14.77 12.18 11.74
CA GLY A 135 15.48 12.16 13.04
C GLY A 135 14.80 11.31 14.13
N LEU A 136 13.48 11.10 14.05
CA LEU A 136 12.70 10.31 15.01
C LEU A 136 12.78 8.81 14.73
N TYR A 137 12.75 8.43 13.45
CA TYR A 137 12.96 7.05 13.00
C TYR A 137 14.35 6.56 13.40
N GLN A 138 15.39 7.39 13.22
CA GLN A 138 16.76 7.04 13.60
C GLN A 138 16.94 6.86 15.13
N ARG A 139 16.08 7.51 15.92
CA ARG A 139 16.18 7.52 17.39
C ARG A 139 15.31 6.46 18.06
N GLU A 140 14.14 6.15 17.51
CA GLU A 140 13.16 5.24 18.13
C GLU A 140 12.71 4.07 17.25
N ASN A 141 13.10 4.01 15.97
CA ASN A 141 12.70 2.97 15.00
C ASN A 141 11.17 2.71 14.93
N ASN A 142 10.36 3.71 15.31
CA ASN A 142 8.94 3.50 15.62
C ASN A 142 7.98 4.20 14.63
N LEU A 143 8.52 5.01 13.71
CA LEU A 143 7.67 5.81 12.83
C LEU A 143 7.43 5.06 11.51
N GLN A 144 6.28 4.39 11.44
CA GLN A 144 5.79 3.68 10.25
C GLN A 144 4.72 4.54 9.56
N ALA A 145 4.73 4.61 8.24
CA ALA A 145 3.67 5.24 7.47
C ALA A 145 2.36 4.43 7.55
N VAL A 146 2.47 3.11 7.68
CA VAL A 146 1.35 2.18 7.87
C VAL A 146 1.61 1.30 9.08
N GLU A 147 0.74 1.37 10.07
CA GLU A 147 0.95 0.72 11.37
C GLU A 147 -0.17 -0.32 11.62
N LEU A 148 0.22 -1.50 12.10
CA LEU A 148 -0.69 -2.43 12.75
C LEU A 148 -0.96 -1.91 14.18
N VAL A 149 -2.16 -1.41 14.42
CA VAL A 149 -2.56 -0.94 15.74
C VAL A 149 -2.80 -2.14 16.64
N GLN A 150 -1.99 -2.26 17.69
CA GLN A 150 -2.13 -3.34 18.67
C GLN A 150 -3.52 -3.34 19.31
N LYS A 151 -4.31 -4.32 18.90
CA LYS A 151 -5.50 -4.81 19.58
C LYS A 151 -5.35 -6.32 19.68
N PRO A 152 -6.02 -7.01 20.62
CA PRO A 152 -6.09 -8.46 20.56
C PRO A 152 -6.73 -8.85 19.21
N PHE A 153 -5.91 -9.33 18.27
CA PHE A 153 -6.35 -9.96 17.03
C PHE A 153 -5.90 -11.43 17.06
N GLN A 154 -6.63 -12.29 16.36
CA GLN A 154 -6.36 -13.73 16.33
C GLN A 154 -5.24 -14.05 15.34
N GLY A 155 -4.03 -13.56 15.61
CA GLY A 155 -2.86 -13.78 14.77
C GLY A 155 -1.57 -13.25 15.39
N LEU A 156 -0.50 -13.27 14.59
CA LEU A 156 0.84 -12.84 14.96
C LEU A 156 1.36 -11.85 13.93
N LEU A 157 1.95 -10.73 14.39
CA LEU A 157 2.75 -9.87 13.52
C LEU A 157 4.01 -10.64 13.10
N GLU A 158 4.15 -10.92 11.81
CA GLU A 158 5.32 -11.60 11.24
C GLU A 158 6.42 -10.59 10.96
N LYS A 159 6.09 -9.51 10.24
CA LYS A 159 7.06 -8.48 9.86
C LYS A 159 6.41 -7.11 9.83
N ALA A 160 7.15 -6.09 10.26
CA ALA A 160 6.76 -4.71 10.06
C ALA A 160 7.69 -4.07 9.00
N PHE A 161 7.09 -3.26 8.15
CA PHE A 161 7.77 -2.44 7.15
C PHE A 161 7.45 -0.97 7.45
N PHE A 162 8.15 -0.09 6.75
CA PHE A 162 7.86 1.33 6.85
C PHE A 162 6.49 1.68 6.25
N ASP A 163 6.17 1.10 5.11
CA ASP A 163 4.96 1.32 4.31
C ASP A 163 3.89 0.23 4.52
N GLY A 164 4.04 -0.63 5.54
CA GLY A 164 3.14 -1.77 5.73
C GLY A 164 3.59 -2.76 6.80
N PHE A 165 2.94 -3.93 6.82
CA PHE A 165 3.26 -5.03 7.72
C PHE A 165 2.72 -6.36 7.15
N SER A 166 3.18 -7.49 7.69
CA SER A 166 2.60 -8.81 7.43
C SER A 166 2.19 -9.49 8.74
N VAL A 167 1.04 -10.17 8.70
CA VAL A 167 0.51 -10.94 9.81
C VAL A 167 0.32 -12.39 9.40
N ILE A 168 0.55 -13.31 10.33
CA ILE A 168 0.19 -14.72 10.21
C ILE A 168 -1.08 -14.96 11.01
N TRP A 169 -2.04 -15.65 10.41
CA TRP A 169 -3.31 -15.99 11.04
C TRP A 169 -3.78 -17.39 10.60
N THR A 170 -4.76 -17.92 11.30
CA THR A 170 -5.31 -19.27 11.08
C THR A 170 -6.82 -19.28 11.27
N LEU A 171 -7.43 -20.45 11.12
CA LEU A 171 -8.85 -20.63 11.38
C LEU A 171 -9.19 -20.25 12.82
N GLY A 172 -10.23 -19.45 12.98
CA GLY A 172 -10.79 -19.11 14.28
C GLY A 172 -11.34 -20.35 14.98
N THR A 173 -11.58 -20.24 16.28
CA THR A 173 -12.11 -21.33 17.12
C THR A 173 -13.51 -21.80 16.72
N ASN A 174 -14.24 -20.99 15.96
CA ASN A 174 -15.54 -21.29 15.37
C ASN A 174 -15.44 -21.97 13.98
N GLY A 175 -14.23 -22.28 13.50
CA GLY A 175 -13.99 -22.80 12.15
C GLY A 175 -14.09 -21.75 11.05
N CYS A 176 -14.25 -20.48 11.39
CA CYS A 176 -14.28 -19.39 10.41
C CYS A 176 -12.85 -18.97 10.06
N ALA A 177 -12.55 -18.90 8.77
CA ALA A 177 -11.27 -18.42 8.27
C ALA A 177 -11.29 -16.90 8.10
N GLU A 178 -11.36 -16.19 9.22
CA GLU A 178 -11.43 -14.74 9.27
C GLU A 178 -10.31 -14.14 10.14
N CYS A 179 -9.71 -13.06 9.67
CA CYS A 179 -8.78 -12.23 10.41
C CYS A 179 -9.27 -10.79 10.41
N ASN A 180 -9.39 -10.18 11.59
CA ASN A 180 -9.70 -8.76 11.76
C ASN A 180 -8.48 -8.03 12.34
N ILE A 181 -7.96 -7.06 11.61
CA ILE A 181 -6.82 -6.25 12.01
C ILE A 181 -7.21 -4.77 12.09
N ALA A 182 -6.53 -4.01 12.93
CA ALA A 182 -6.67 -2.56 12.97
C ALA A 182 -5.44 -1.92 12.31
N VAL A 183 -5.65 -1.14 11.24
CA VAL A 183 -4.60 -0.46 10.48
C VAL A 183 -4.71 1.05 10.69
N ARG A 184 -3.57 1.73 10.81
CA ARG A 184 -3.48 3.19 10.87
C ARG A 184 -2.54 3.69 9.77
N PHE A 185 -2.91 4.81 9.17
CA PHE A 185 -2.13 5.50 8.14
C PHE A 185 -1.65 6.85 8.69
N ASN A 186 -0.35 7.10 8.63
CA ASN A 186 0.30 8.24 9.26
C ASN A 186 0.76 9.30 8.24
N PHE A 187 0.34 9.19 6.98
CA PHE A 187 0.70 10.09 5.89
C PHE A 187 -0.54 10.66 5.18
N LEU A 188 -0.34 11.76 4.44
CA LEU A 188 -1.30 12.31 3.49
C LEU A 188 -0.78 12.15 2.06
N PRO A 189 -1.66 11.98 1.06
CA PRO A 189 -1.27 11.98 -0.36
C PRO A 189 -0.51 13.24 -0.81
N THR A 190 -0.73 14.38 -0.15
CA THR A 190 -0.03 15.65 -0.41
C THR A 190 1.41 15.67 0.07
N ASP A 191 1.76 14.81 1.03
CA ASP A 191 3.09 14.78 1.63
C ASP A 191 4.15 14.21 0.67
N PHE A 192 3.71 13.55 -0.40
CA PHE A 192 4.57 13.05 -1.48
C PHE A 192 4.87 14.13 -2.54
N GLY A 193 4.26 15.32 -2.43
CA GLY A 193 4.49 16.43 -3.34
C GLY A 193 5.73 17.26 -2.99
N HIS A 194 6.45 17.74 -3.99
CA HIS A 194 7.64 18.59 -3.81
C HIS A 194 7.33 20.02 -3.31
N TYR A 195 6.08 20.48 -3.45
CA TYR A 195 5.68 21.85 -3.12
C TYR A 195 4.22 21.94 -2.68
N ILE A 196 3.91 22.96 -1.87
CA ILE A 196 2.55 23.29 -1.44
C ILE A 196 1.71 23.63 -2.69
N GLY A 197 0.66 22.87 -2.96
CA GLY A 197 -0.20 23.04 -4.14
C GLY A 197 0.10 22.07 -5.30
N ALA A 198 1.00 21.11 -5.12
CA ALA A 198 1.14 19.98 -6.04
C ALA A 198 -0.11 19.09 -6.05
N GLU A 199 -0.41 18.46 -7.18
CA GLU A 199 -1.45 17.45 -7.27
C GLU A 199 -1.15 16.30 -6.29
N CYS A 200 -2.18 15.82 -5.59
CA CYS A 200 -2.05 14.71 -4.64
C CYS A 200 -1.52 13.49 -5.38
N VAL A 201 -0.48 12.83 -4.83
CA VAL A 201 -0.01 11.56 -5.40
C VAL A 201 -1.02 10.47 -5.07
N PRO A 202 -1.65 9.81 -6.06
CA PRO A 202 -2.62 8.78 -5.76
C PRO A 202 -1.93 7.57 -5.12
N VAL A 203 -2.58 7.02 -4.10
CA VAL A 203 -2.11 5.84 -3.37
C VAL A 203 -3.14 4.73 -3.45
N ARG A 204 -2.69 3.49 -3.34
CA ARG A 204 -3.55 2.32 -3.20
C ARG A 204 -3.14 1.51 -1.99
N LEU A 205 -4.13 1.08 -1.22
CA LEU A 205 -3.97 -0.02 -0.29
C LEU A 205 -3.79 -1.31 -1.07
N TYR A 206 -2.75 -2.05 -0.70
CA TYR A 206 -2.38 -3.36 -1.20
C TYR A 206 -2.57 -4.37 -0.07
N ALA A 207 -3.31 -5.44 -0.32
CA ALA A 207 -3.44 -6.57 0.59
C ALA A 207 -3.21 -7.86 -0.18
N GLU A 208 -2.11 -8.55 0.11
CA GLU A 208 -1.79 -9.86 -0.44
C GLU A 208 -2.02 -10.91 0.63
N THR A 209 -2.80 -11.94 0.32
CA THR A 209 -3.00 -13.07 1.21
C THR A 209 -2.49 -14.34 0.56
N GLU A 210 -1.62 -15.05 1.27
CA GLU A 210 -1.00 -16.31 0.86
C GLU A 210 -1.38 -17.43 1.82
N ILE A 211 -1.67 -18.60 1.27
CA ILE A 211 -1.81 -19.85 2.02
C ILE A 211 -0.42 -20.45 2.17
N LEU A 212 0.15 -20.41 3.37
CA LEU A 212 1.55 -20.80 3.59
C LEU A 212 1.85 -22.26 3.24
N ASN A 213 0.85 -23.15 3.35
CA ASN A 213 1.04 -24.57 3.07
C ASN A 213 1.08 -24.90 1.57
N THR A 214 0.39 -24.10 0.73
CA THR A 214 0.26 -24.36 -0.72
C THR A 214 1.01 -23.33 -1.56
N GLY A 215 1.40 -22.20 -0.99
CA GLY A 215 2.01 -21.06 -1.68
C GLY A 215 1.04 -20.29 -2.59
N GLN A 216 -0.25 -20.63 -2.59
CA GLN A 216 -1.25 -19.91 -3.37
C GLN A 216 -1.49 -18.53 -2.75
N ASN A 217 -1.44 -17.47 -3.56
CA ASN A 217 -1.68 -16.10 -3.14
C ASN A 217 -2.71 -15.38 -4.01
N GLU A 218 -3.42 -14.42 -3.41
CA GLU A 218 -4.24 -13.45 -4.12
C GLU A 218 -3.97 -12.05 -3.60
N ILE A 219 -4.11 -11.06 -4.49
CA ILE A 219 -3.87 -9.66 -4.18
C ILE A 219 -5.16 -8.87 -4.39
N SER A 220 -5.50 -8.06 -3.39
CA SER A 220 -6.61 -7.11 -3.41
C SER A 220 -6.10 -5.69 -3.30
N TYR A 221 -6.77 -4.77 -4.01
CA TYR A 221 -6.45 -3.35 -4.01
C TYR A 221 -7.65 -2.49 -3.60
N CYS A 222 -7.40 -1.40 -2.90
CA CYS A 222 -8.38 -0.35 -2.64
C CYS A 222 -7.76 1.03 -2.88
N LYS A 223 -8.48 1.93 -3.57
CA LYS A 223 -8.09 3.34 -3.69
C LYS A 223 -8.55 4.12 -2.45
#